data_AF-A0A3E0PK62-F1
#
_entry.id   AF-A0A3E0PK62-F1
#
_cell.length_a   1.000
_cell.length_b   1.000
_cell.length_c   1.000
_cell.angle_alpha   90.00
_cell.angle_beta   90.00
_cell.angle_gamma   90.00
#
_symmetry.space_group_name_H-M   'P 1'
#
loop_
_entity.id
_entity.type
_entity.pdbx_description
1 polymer ?
#
loop_
_entity_poly.entity_id
_entity_poly.type
_entity_poly.pdbx_seq_one_letter_code
_entity_poly.pdbx_strand_id
1 'polypeptide(L)'
;MPVVLLILLLILLFWILSRISVRGGWMDSPVALADKRKMKIKPKRNDPVAIKAGDAVVIPPSSGEPVRIKPTEAIVVSAAPATSTRIAVAKPVTVKPPRRGAWDERGWTKQADGRNEVYEGFFVAGGNRFQGRIETARRSRQISVYIRNPPPEIKRHRKGPCFQLLKNGWFRLHWTRPARNVDDAILYMERILDESLRNRKRR
;
A
#
# COMPACT_ATOMS: atom_id res chain seq x y z
N MET A 1 7.39 4.83 51.32
CA MET A 1 6.98 3.51 50.77
C MET A 1 5.72 3.50 49.86
N PRO A 2 5.20 4.61 49.26
CA PRO A 2 3.96 4.54 48.46
C PRO A 2 4.14 4.08 46.99
N VAL A 3 5.37 4.07 46.46
CA VAL A 3 5.63 3.81 45.02
C VAL A 3 5.43 2.34 44.64
N VAL A 4 5.74 1.42 45.54
CA VAL A 4 5.63 -0.04 45.27
C VAL A 4 4.17 -0.48 45.20
N LEU A 5 3.28 0.13 45.99
CA LEU A 5 1.86 -0.19 45.99
C LEU A 5 1.18 0.27 44.69
N LEU A 6 1.58 1.42 44.15
CA LEU A 6 1.06 1.96 42.90
C LEU A 6 1.42 1.07 41.70
N ILE A 7 2.65 0.54 41.66
CA ILE A 7 3.12 -0.34 40.60
C ILE A 7 2.35 -1.67 40.62
N LEU A 8 2.13 -2.26 41.79
CA LEU A 8 1.36 -3.50 41.92
C LEU A 8 -0.11 -3.31 41.50
N LEU A 9 -0.71 -2.15 41.82
CA LEU A 9 -2.09 -1.85 41.45
C LEU A 9 -2.24 -1.65 39.94
N LEU A 10 -1.25 -1.04 39.27
CA LEU A 10 -1.22 -0.90 37.80
C LEU A 10 -1.03 -2.25 37.09
N ILE A 11 -0.19 -3.15 37.63
CA ILE A 11 -0.01 -4.50 37.08
C ILE A 11 -1.30 -5.31 37.20
N LEU A 12 -2.01 -5.20 38.33
CA LEU A 12 -3.28 -5.88 38.54
C LEU A 12 -4.37 -5.36 37.59
N LEU A 13 -4.48 -4.04 37.40
CA LEU A 13 -5.42 -3.42 36.47
C LEU A 13 -5.15 -3.82 35.01
N PHE A 14 -3.88 -3.92 34.61
CA PHE A 14 -3.49 -4.37 33.28
C PHE A 14 -3.84 -5.85 33.04
N TRP A 15 -3.72 -6.68 34.07
CA TRP A 15 -4.07 -8.10 33.98
C TRP A 15 -5.60 -8.32 33.88
N ILE A 16 -6.40 -7.51 34.56
CA ILE A 16 -7.87 -7.56 34.50
C ILE A 16 -8.37 -7.09 33.13
N LEU A 17 -7.81 -6.00 32.59
CA LEU A 17 -8.22 -5.47 31.27
C LEU A 17 -7.82 -6.37 30.09
N SER A 18 -6.77 -7.18 30.25
CA SER A 18 -6.29 -8.12 29.21
C SER A 18 -7.21 -9.35 29.02
N ARG A 19 -8.12 -9.64 29.96
CA ARG A 19 -9.02 -10.81 29.87
C ARG A 19 -10.39 -10.54 29.21
N ILE A 20 -10.67 -9.30 28.78
CA ILE A 20 -12.00 -8.90 28.29
C ILE A 20 -12.15 -8.93 26.74
N SER A 21 -11.10 -9.23 25.96
CA SER A 21 -11.26 -9.31 24.49
C SER A 21 -11.75 -10.70 24.04
N VAL A 22 -13.07 -10.78 24.00
CA VAL A 22 -13.92 -11.92 23.67
C VAL A 22 -13.86 -12.27 22.18
N ARG A 23 -13.60 -13.56 21.95
CA ARG A 23 -14.11 -14.43 20.86
C ARG A 23 -15.31 -13.88 20.07
N GLY A 24 -15.17 -13.77 18.76
CA GLY A 24 -16.26 -13.86 17.79
C GLY A 24 -15.64 -13.95 16.40
N GLY A 25 -15.79 -15.01 15.62
CA GLY A 25 -16.89 -15.96 15.54
C GLY A 25 -17.16 -16.08 14.05
N TRP A 26 -16.54 -17.08 13.41
CA TRP A 26 -16.87 -17.49 12.06
C TRP A 26 -18.34 -17.93 12.05
N MET A 27 -19.14 -17.34 11.18
CA MET A 27 -20.50 -17.79 10.90
C MET A 27 -20.73 -17.69 9.40
N ASP A 28 -20.71 -18.86 8.77
CA ASP A 28 -21.38 -19.09 7.49
C ASP A 28 -22.89 -18.92 7.70
N SER A 29 -23.56 -18.23 6.78
CA SER A 29 -24.95 -18.57 6.44
C SER A 29 -25.35 -18.04 5.05
N PRO A 30 -26.13 -18.82 4.28
CA PRO A 30 -26.63 -18.49 2.96
C PRO A 30 -28.09 -17.98 2.98
N VAL A 31 -28.50 -17.41 1.84
CA VAL A 31 -29.89 -17.28 1.30
C VAL A 31 -30.89 -16.36 2.05
N ALA A 32 -31.29 -15.27 1.38
CA ALA A 32 -32.68 -14.77 1.30
C ALA A 32 -32.73 -13.62 0.25
N LEU A 33 -33.28 -13.85 -0.94
CA LEU A 33 -34.68 -13.62 -1.34
C LEU A 33 -35.23 -12.20 -1.04
N ALA A 34 -35.33 -11.43 -2.13
CA ALA A 34 -36.37 -10.46 -2.48
C ALA A 34 -36.87 -9.42 -1.44
N ASP A 35 -36.56 -8.14 -1.70
CA ASP A 35 -37.52 -7.05 -1.48
C ASP A 35 -37.47 -6.08 -2.67
N LYS A 36 -38.47 -6.14 -3.54
CA LYS A 36 -38.71 -5.20 -4.64
C LYS A 36 -39.53 -4.03 -4.12
N ARG A 37 -38.88 -3.06 -3.47
CA ARG A 37 -39.51 -1.76 -3.23
C ARG A 37 -39.45 -0.91 -4.49
N LYS A 38 -40.63 -0.72 -5.08
CA LYS A 38 -40.90 0.21 -6.18
C LYS A 38 -40.53 1.63 -5.75
N MET A 39 -39.35 2.07 -6.15
CA MET A 39 -38.95 3.48 -6.05
C MET A 39 -39.63 4.24 -7.19
N LYS A 40 -40.65 5.05 -6.87
CA LYS A 40 -41.24 6.03 -7.81
C LYS A 40 -40.19 7.09 -8.13
N ILE A 41 -39.53 6.95 -9.26
CA ILE A 41 -38.67 8.00 -9.82
C ILE A 41 -39.59 9.08 -10.39
N LYS A 42 -39.56 10.28 -9.80
CA LYS A 42 -40.13 11.48 -10.42
C LYS A 42 -39.19 11.91 -11.56
N PRO A 43 -39.66 12.08 -12.81
CA PRO A 43 -38.80 12.50 -13.91
C PRO A 43 -38.26 13.92 -13.64
N LYS A 44 -36.94 14.06 -13.78
CA LYS A 44 -36.22 15.31 -13.59
C LYS A 44 -36.43 16.14 -14.87
N ARG A 45 -36.88 17.38 -14.73
CA ARG A 45 -37.39 18.27 -15.79
C ARG A 45 -36.35 18.71 -16.86
N ASN A 46 -35.18 18.08 -16.92
CA ASN A 46 -34.07 18.46 -17.82
C ASN A 46 -33.45 17.25 -18.52
N ASP A 47 -34.26 16.29 -18.97
CA ASP A 47 -33.77 15.29 -19.91
C ASP A 47 -33.70 15.93 -21.31
N PRO A 48 -32.55 15.89 -21.99
CA PRO A 48 -32.42 16.45 -23.34
C PRO A 48 -33.28 15.65 -24.30
N VAL A 49 -34.18 16.36 -25.01
CA VAL A 49 -35.01 15.77 -26.07
C VAL A 49 -34.10 15.41 -27.24
N ALA A 50 -33.94 14.11 -27.50
CA ALA A 50 -33.20 13.62 -28.65
C ALA A 50 -34.04 13.81 -29.92
N ILE A 51 -33.76 14.87 -30.68
CA ILE A 51 -34.35 15.10 -32.00
C ILE A 51 -33.48 14.38 -33.03
N LYS A 52 -34.07 13.48 -33.82
CA LYS A 52 -33.35 12.81 -34.90
C LYS A 52 -33.22 13.78 -36.09
N ALA A 53 -32.08 13.73 -36.77
CA ALA A 53 -31.85 14.53 -37.97
C ALA A 53 -32.87 14.12 -39.05
N GLY A 54 -33.75 15.05 -39.45
CA GLY A 54 -34.78 14.86 -40.46
C GLY A 54 -36.20 15.22 -40.02
N ASP A 55 -36.45 15.39 -38.72
CA ASP A 55 -37.78 15.73 -38.22
C ASP A 55 -38.08 17.23 -38.37
N ALA A 56 -39.15 17.55 -39.11
CA ALA A 56 -39.66 18.92 -39.25
C ALA A 56 -40.43 19.33 -37.99
N VAL A 57 -39.86 20.25 -37.21
CA VAL A 57 -40.53 20.83 -36.04
C VAL A 57 -41.41 21.98 -36.50
N VAL A 58 -42.73 21.75 -36.57
CA VAL A 58 -43.72 22.77 -36.90
C VAL A 58 -44.12 23.50 -35.61
N ILE A 59 -43.68 24.75 -35.47
CA ILE A 59 -44.07 25.65 -34.37
C ILE A 59 -45.23 26.51 -34.87
N PRO A 60 -46.43 26.45 -34.27
CA PRO A 60 -47.52 27.34 -34.64
C PRO A 60 -47.23 28.78 -34.17
N PRO A 61 -47.52 29.81 -34.98
CA PRO A 61 -47.35 31.20 -34.55
C PRO A 61 -48.35 31.53 -33.43
N SER A 62 -47.85 31.82 -32.22
CA SER A 62 -48.69 32.35 -31.15
C SER A 62 -48.92 33.86 -31.36
N SER A 63 -50.19 34.24 -31.34
CA SER A 63 -50.74 35.60 -31.25
C SER A 63 -50.41 36.59 -32.38
N GLY A 64 -51.44 36.94 -33.15
CA GLY A 64 -51.41 37.93 -34.23
C GLY A 64 -51.41 39.38 -33.74
N GLU A 65 -50.31 39.83 -33.14
CA GLU A 65 -49.98 41.25 -33.08
C GLU A 65 -48.98 41.62 -34.19
N PRO A 66 -49.17 42.74 -34.91
CA PRO A 66 -48.20 43.19 -35.91
C PRO A 66 -46.90 43.59 -35.21
N VAL A 67 -45.87 42.75 -35.37
CA VAL A 67 -44.53 43.00 -34.86
C VAL A 67 -43.96 44.24 -35.54
N ARG A 68 -43.93 45.37 -34.81
CA ARG A 68 -43.22 46.59 -35.24
C ARG A 68 -41.72 46.39 -35.06
N ILE A 69 -41.04 46.05 -36.15
CA ILE A 69 -39.58 45.96 -36.20
C ILE A 69 -39.03 47.40 -36.20
N LYS A 70 -38.45 47.83 -35.08
CA LYS A 70 -37.61 49.03 -35.05
C LYS A 70 -36.18 48.63 -35.43
N PRO A 71 -35.41 49.46 -36.15
CA PRO A 71 -33.99 49.20 -36.37
C PRO A 71 -33.27 49.21 -35.02
N THR A 72 -32.86 48.03 -34.54
CA THR A 72 -31.95 47.91 -33.40
C THR A 72 -30.53 48.05 -33.93
N GLU A 73 -29.72 48.89 -33.27
CA GLU A 73 -28.32 49.08 -33.60
C GLU A 73 -27.58 47.75 -33.75
N ALA A 74 -26.82 47.63 -34.83
CA ALA A 74 -26.04 46.43 -35.11
C ALA A 74 -25.02 46.21 -33.98
N ILE A 75 -25.25 45.18 -33.16
CA ILE A 75 -24.27 44.73 -32.17
C ILE A 75 -23.13 44.08 -32.96
N VAL A 76 -22.03 44.81 -33.14
CA VAL A 76 -20.79 44.28 -33.68
C VAL A 76 -20.15 43.39 -32.61
N VAL A 77 -20.42 42.09 -32.66
CA VAL A 77 -19.78 41.10 -31.78
C VAL A 77 -18.35 40.87 -32.28
N SER A 78 -17.41 41.63 -31.73
CA SER A 78 -15.98 41.39 -31.96
C SER A 78 -15.54 40.20 -31.09
N ALA A 79 -15.24 39.07 -31.71
CA ALA A 79 -14.72 37.90 -31.01
C ALA A 79 -13.31 38.19 -30.49
N ALA A 80 -13.14 38.16 -29.17
CA ALA A 80 -11.82 38.24 -28.55
C ALA A 80 -10.93 37.08 -29.07
N PRO A 81 -9.65 37.32 -29.37
CA PRO A 81 -8.77 36.26 -29.87
C PRO A 81 -8.64 35.16 -28.80
N ALA A 82 -9.08 33.95 -29.16
CA ALA A 82 -8.91 32.78 -28.32
C ALA A 82 -7.43 32.48 -28.14
N THR A 83 -6.92 32.60 -26.91
CA THR A 83 -5.55 32.24 -26.55
C THR A 83 -5.35 30.74 -26.75
N SER A 84 -4.79 30.35 -27.89
CA SER A 84 -4.42 28.97 -28.18
C SER A 84 -3.12 28.62 -27.44
N THR A 85 -3.21 27.85 -26.36
CA THR A 85 -2.03 27.25 -25.73
C THR A 85 -1.54 26.10 -26.61
N ARG A 86 -0.54 26.38 -27.46
CA ARG A 86 0.18 25.32 -28.18
C ARG A 86 1.04 24.55 -27.20
N ILE A 87 0.63 23.33 -26.86
CA ILE A 87 1.49 22.38 -26.15
C ILE A 87 2.57 21.93 -27.14
N ALA A 88 3.74 22.57 -27.09
CA ALA A 88 4.87 22.13 -27.86
C ALA A 88 5.26 20.70 -27.42
N VAL A 89 5.47 19.81 -28.39
CA VAL A 89 5.95 18.45 -28.12
C VAL A 89 7.34 18.57 -27.50
N ALA A 90 7.44 18.32 -26.19
CA ALA A 90 8.70 18.35 -25.48
C ALA A 90 9.62 17.24 -26.03
N LYS A 91 10.90 17.57 -26.22
CA LYS A 91 11.91 16.59 -26.65
C LYS A 91 11.98 15.45 -25.61
N PRO A 92 12.01 14.18 -26.02
CA PRO A 92 12.15 13.07 -25.09
C PRO A 92 13.46 13.21 -24.31
N VAL A 93 13.38 13.33 -22.99
CA VAL A 93 14.54 13.34 -22.11
C VAL A 93 14.77 11.92 -21.61
N THR A 94 15.90 11.33 -22.00
CA THR A 94 16.34 10.04 -21.45
C THR A 94 16.81 10.24 -20.02
N VAL A 95 15.94 9.99 -19.05
CA VAL A 95 16.31 9.99 -17.63
C VAL A 95 17.02 8.69 -17.31
N LYS A 96 18.30 8.75 -16.94
CA LYS A 96 19.01 7.58 -16.40
C LYS A 96 18.51 7.34 -14.97
N PRO A 97 17.95 6.16 -14.65
CA PRO A 97 17.56 5.85 -13.28
C PRO A 97 18.77 5.93 -12.35
N PRO A 98 18.59 6.42 -11.10
CA PRO A 98 19.66 6.35 -10.11
C PRO A 98 20.01 4.88 -9.85
N ARG A 99 21.29 4.60 -9.54
CA ARG A 99 21.71 3.26 -9.13
C ARG A 99 20.98 2.87 -7.84
N ARG A 100 20.15 1.83 -7.91
CA ARG A 100 19.44 1.25 -6.77
C ARG A 100 20.21 0.04 -6.25
N GLY A 101 20.18 -0.16 -4.93
CA GLY A 101 20.70 -1.40 -4.33
C GLY A 101 19.72 -2.55 -4.56
N ALA A 102 20.20 -3.79 -4.49
CA ALA A 102 19.34 -4.95 -4.71
C ALA A 102 18.19 -5.02 -3.68
N TRP A 103 18.40 -4.50 -2.47
CA TRP A 103 17.38 -4.36 -1.44
C TRP A 103 16.19 -3.51 -1.91
N ASP A 104 16.43 -2.40 -2.62
CA ASP A 104 15.39 -1.48 -3.09
C ASP A 104 14.57 -2.12 -4.21
N GLU A 105 15.23 -2.80 -5.15
CA GLU A 105 14.57 -3.57 -6.21
C GLU A 105 13.70 -4.72 -5.67
N ARG A 106 14.05 -5.24 -4.48
CA ARG A 106 13.31 -6.30 -3.78
C ARG A 106 12.21 -5.77 -2.87
N GLY A 107 11.95 -4.46 -2.90
CA GLY A 107 10.88 -3.83 -2.13
C GLY A 107 11.17 -3.74 -0.63
N TRP A 108 12.44 -3.76 -0.22
CA TRP A 108 12.81 -3.41 1.15
C TRP A 108 12.68 -1.91 1.34
N THR A 109 12.13 -1.50 2.48
CA THR A 109 11.99 -0.09 2.85
C THR A 109 13.13 0.31 3.76
N LYS A 110 13.82 1.39 3.41
CA LYS A 110 14.86 2.00 4.24
C LYS A 110 14.29 3.13 5.09
N GLN A 111 14.54 3.07 6.39
CA GLN A 111 14.24 4.11 7.37
C GLN A 111 15.53 4.55 8.06
N ALA A 112 15.67 5.84 8.33
CA ALA A 112 16.81 6.37 9.07
C ALA A 112 16.39 6.69 10.51
N ASP A 113 17.04 6.06 11.48
CA ASP A 113 16.83 6.28 12.91
C ASP A 113 18.06 6.97 13.49
N GLY A 114 18.29 8.22 13.03
CA GLY A 114 19.40 9.10 13.42
C GLY A 114 20.80 8.54 13.14
N ARG A 115 21.26 7.64 14.02
CA ARG A 115 22.59 6.98 13.97
C ARG A 115 22.58 5.65 13.23
N ASN A 116 21.42 5.05 13.05
CA ASN A 116 21.25 3.76 12.38
C ASN A 116 20.41 3.90 11.13
N GLU A 117 20.61 2.98 10.19
CA GLU A 117 19.69 2.75 9.10
C GLU A 117 19.01 1.40 9.32
N VAL A 118 17.69 1.41 9.24
CA VAL A 118 16.85 0.24 9.44
C VAL A 118 16.21 -0.08 8.10
N TYR A 119 16.39 -1.32 7.65
CA TYR A 119 15.80 -1.85 6.44
C TYR A 119 14.75 -2.88 6.86
N GLU A 120 13.51 -2.71 6.44
CA GLU A 120 12.42 -3.62 6.74
C GLU A 120 11.84 -4.19 5.45
N GLY A 121 11.54 -5.48 5.45
CA GLY A 121 11.10 -6.17 4.24
C GLY A 121 10.89 -7.66 4.48
N PHE A 122 11.06 -8.44 3.42
CA PHE A 122 10.86 -9.88 3.46
C PHE A 122 12.05 -10.59 2.82
N PHE A 123 12.57 -11.60 3.51
CA PHE A 123 13.44 -12.60 2.89
C PHE A 123 12.58 -13.57 2.09
N VAL A 124 13.01 -13.90 0.87
CA VAL A 124 12.29 -14.84 0.00
C VAL A 124 13.08 -16.13 -0.10
N ALA A 125 12.47 -17.25 0.28
CA ALA A 125 13.10 -18.57 0.20
C ALA A 125 12.05 -19.67 0.00
N GLY A 126 12.33 -20.59 -0.93
CA GLY A 126 11.48 -21.74 -1.24
C GLY A 126 10.04 -21.38 -1.62
N GLY A 127 9.83 -20.20 -2.19
CA GLY A 127 8.50 -19.65 -2.52
C GLY A 127 7.77 -19.00 -1.34
N ASN A 128 8.34 -19.02 -0.14
CA ASN A 128 7.79 -18.37 1.05
C ASN A 128 8.46 -17.02 1.31
N ARG A 129 7.75 -16.16 2.05
CA ARG A 129 8.24 -14.84 2.49
C ARG A 129 8.34 -14.82 4.01
N PHE A 130 9.49 -14.40 4.52
CA PHE A 130 9.75 -14.30 5.96
C PHE A 130 10.03 -12.86 6.32
N GLN A 131 9.28 -12.31 7.28
CA GLN A 131 9.46 -10.92 7.70
C GLN A 131 10.87 -10.70 8.25
N GLY A 132 11.54 -9.67 7.74
CA GLY A 132 12.94 -9.39 8.03
C GLY A 132 13.18 -7.94 8.40
N ARG A 133 14.24 -7.72 9.17
CA ARG A 133 14.75 -6.42 9.56
C ARG A 133 16.27 -6.45 9.55
N ILE A 134 16.90 -5.43 8.98
CA ILE A 134 18.35 -5.28 8.93
C ILE A 134 18.71 -3.93 9.50
N GLU A 135 19.61 -3.91 10.47
CA GLU A 135 20.08 -2.68 11.10
C GLU A 135 21.54 -2.49 10.75
N THR A 136 21.87 -1.34 10.20
CA THR A 136 23.24 -0.91 9.95
C THR A 136 23.54 0.31 10.80
N ALA A 137 24.68 0.31 11.47
CA ALA A 137 25.15 1.50 12.15
C ALA A 137 25.88 2.40 11.13
N ARG A 138 25.64 3.71 11.15
CA ARG A 138 26.34 4.63 10.22
C ARG A 138 27.83 4.75 10.50
N ARG A 139 28.22 4.57 11.77
CA ARG A 139 29.61 4.75 12.24
C ARG A 139 30.38 3.44 12.39
N SER A 140 29.72 2.32 12.65
CA SER A 140 30.34 1.01 12.67
C SER A 140 29.87 0.23 11.45
N ARG A 141 30.76 -0.51 10.77
CA ARG A 141 30.37 -1.43 9.68
C ARG A 141 29.62 -2.67 10.20
N GLN A 142 28.89 -2.51 11.29
CA GLN A 142 28.15 -3.57 11.94
C GLN A 142 26.78 -3.68 11.29
N ILE A 143 26.49 -4.86 10.78
CA ILE A 143 25.21 -5.21 10.19
C ILE A 143 24.58 -6.28 11.08
N SER A 144 23.44 -5.98 11.67
CA SER A 144 22.63 -6.94 12.41
C SER A 144 21.43 -7.31 11.57
N VAL A 145 21.18 -8.62 11.43
CA VAL A 145 20.03 -9.14 10.68
C VAL A 145 19.11 -9.88 11.62
N TYR A 146 17.83 -9.61 11.44
CA TYR A 146 16.75 -10.18 12.21
C TYR A 146 15.69 -10.77 11.28
N ILE A 147 15.14 -11.90 11.69
CA ILE A 147 14.04 -12.58 10.99
C ILE A 147 12.97 -12.97 12.00
N ARG A 148 11.71 -12.81 11.62
CA ARG A 148 10.58 -13.23 12.45
C ARG A 148 10.13 -14.61 12.06
N ASN A 149 9.99 -15.50 13.04
CA ASN A 149 9.49 -16.87 12.88
C ASN A 149 10.13 -17.61 11.69
N PRO A 150 11.47 -17.85 11.71
CA PRO A 150 12.14 -18.62 10.66
C PRO A 150 11.57 -20.03 10.55
N PRO A 151 11.76 -20.70 9.39
CA PRO A 151 11.25 -22.05 9.17
C PRO A 151 11.83 -23.03 10.22
N PRO A 152 11.03 -23.92 10.82
CA PRO A 152 11.51 -24.84 11.87
C PRO A 152 12.64 -25.75 11.41
N GLU A 153 12.74 -26.02 10.11
CA GLU A 153 13.81 -26.77 9.44
C GLU A 153 15.20 -26.17 9.71
N ILE A 154 15.28 -24.86 9.97
CA ILE A 154 16.53 -24.17 10.26
C ILE A 154 17.23 -24.75 11.49
N LYS A 155 16.48 -25.28 12.46
CA LYS A 155 17.01 -25.91 13.68
C LYS A 155 17.88 -27.12 13.36
N ARG A 156 17.61 -27.80 12.24
CA ARG A 156 18.36 -28.98 11.77
C ARG A 156 19.45 -28.62 10.76
N HIS A 157 19.54 -27.36 10.35
CA HIS A 157 20.54 -26.90 9.40
C HIS A 157 21.89 -26.68 10.10
N ARG A 158 23.00 -26.81 9.36
CA ARG A 158 24.36 -26.54 9.89
C ARG A 158 24.50 -25.12 10.47
N LYS A 159 23.69 -24.18 9.97
CA LYS A 159 23.63 -22.79 10.45
C LYS A 159 22.51 -22.53 11.46
N GLY A 160 21.78 -23.55 11.90
CA GLY A 160 20.72 -23.43 12.91
C GLY A 160 21.17 -22.75 14.20
N PRO A 161 22.30 -23.14 14.80
CA PRO A 161 22.83 -22.46 16.00
C PRO A 161 23.16 -20.98 15.79
N CYS A 162 23.29 -20.52 14.54
CA CYS A 162 23.51 -19.12 14.21
C CYS A 162 22.30 -18.22 14.46
N PHE A 163 21.11 -18.80 14.68
CA PHE A 163 19.87 -18.06 14.94
C PHE A 163 19.64 -17.97 16.45
N GLN A 164 19.92 -16.81 17.02
CA GLN A 164 19.69 -16.51 18.43
C GLN A 164 18.25 -16.03 18.60
N LEU A 165 17.47 -16.76 19.40
CA LEU A 165 16.10 -16.36 19.74
C LEU A 165 16.11 -15.04 20.54
N LEU A 166 15.31 -14.10 20.09
CA LEU A 166 14.95 -12.87 20.80
C LEU A 166 13.48 -12.96 21.28
N LYS A 167 12.98 -11.88 21.86
CA LYS A 167 11.58 -11.77 22.29
C LYS A 167 10.63 -11.71 21.08
N ASN A 168 9.38 -12.10 21.27
CA ASN A 168 8.28 -11.96 20.29
C ASN A 168 8.48 -12.70 18.96
N GLY A 169 9.18 -13.85 18.98
CA GLY A 169 9.40 -14.68 17.79
C GLY A 169 10.44 -14.13 16.80
N TRP A 170 11.17 -13.08 17.20
CA TRP A 170 12.30 -12.59 16.43
C TRP A 170 13.54 -13.43 16.71
N PHE A 171 14.35 -13.62 15.67
CA PHE A 171 15.65 -14.27 15.77
C PHE A 171 16.69 -13.35 15.18
N ARG A 172 17.83 -13.22 15.86
CA ARG A 172 19.01 -12.53 15.35
C ARG A 172 19.95 -13.54 14.70
N LEU A 173 20.39 -13.24 13.49
CA LEU A 173 21.49 -13.98 12.88
C LEU A 173 22.81 -13.50 13.48
N HIS A 174 23.53 -14.41 14.13
CA HIS A 174 24.92 -14.20 14.48
C HIS A 174 25.82 -14.76 13.36
N TRP A 175 26.91 -14.06 13.07
CA TRP A 175 27.81 -14.37 11.96
C TRP A 175 29.22 -14.43 12.50
N THR A 176 30.02 -15.39 12.03
CA THR A 176 31.47 -15.38 12.27
C THR A 176 32.16 -14.28 11.47
N ARG A 177 31.67 -14.02 10.25
CA ARG A 177 32.12 -12.93 9.38
C ARG A 177 30.90 -12.09 8.98
N PRO A 178 30.85 -10.80 9.33
CA PRO A 178 29.70 -9.96 9.02
C PRO A 178 29.59 -9.71 7.52
N ALA A 179 28.37 -9.50 7.04
CA ALA A 179 28.11 -9.05 5.68
C ALA A 179 28.75 -7.68 5.43
N ARG A 180 29.13 -7.40 4.17
CA ARG A 180 29.78 -6.12 3.81
C ARG A 180 28.76 -5.01 3.59
N ASN A 181 27.57 -5.38 3.13
CA ASN A 181 26.47 -4.48 2.85
C ASN A 181 25.13 -5.20 3.09
N VAL A 182 24.02 -4.46 2.92
CA VAL A 182 22.65 -4.97 3.12
C VAL A 182 22.27 -6.04 2.09
N ASP A 183 22.74 -5.90 0.85
CA ASP A 183 22.44 -6.84 -0.22
C ASP A 183 23.05 -8.23 0.05
N ASP A 184 24.32 -8.27 0.45
CA ASP A 184 25.03 -9.47 0.88
C ASP A 184 24.32 -10.13 2.07
N ALA A 185 23.83 -9.32 3.01
CA ALA A 185 23.09 -9.79 4.17
C ALA A 185 21.76 -10.47 3.77
N ILE A 186 21.00 -9.87 2.84
CA ILE A 186 19.77 -10.44 2.29
C ILE A 186 20.07 -11.76 1.58
N LEU A 187 21.02 -11.75 0.65
CA LEU A 187 21.38 -12.93 -0.14
C LEU A 187 21.86 -14.09 0.74
N TYR A 188 22.67 -13.79 1.77
CA TYR A 188 23.17 -14.80 2.69
C TYR A 188 22.05 -15.42 3.53
N MET A 189 21.14 -14.60 4.07
CA MET A 189 19.99 -15.08 4.83
C MET A 189 19.09 -15.96 3.96
N GLU A 190 18.70 -15.47 2.78
CA GLU A 190 17.85 -16.22 1.85
C GLU A 190 18.46 -17.55 1.45
N ARG A 191 19.77 -17.58 1.17
CA ARG A 191 20.49 -18.82 0.86
C ARG A 191 20.37 -19.84 2.00
N ILE A 192 20.60 -19.43 3.25
CA ILE A 192 20.48 -20.33 4.41
C ILE A 192 19.05 -20.86 4.54
N LEU A 193 18.05 -20.00 4.37
CA LEU A 193 16.65 -20.40 4.41
C LEU A 193 16.34 -21.42 3.31
N ASP A 194 16.79 -21.15 2.08
CA ASP A 194 16.62 -22.05 0.94
C ASP A 194 17.26 -23.42 1.17
N GLU A 195 18.51 -23.45 1.63
CA GLU A 195 19.24 -24.68 1.97
C GLU A 195 18.51 -25.47 3.07
N SER A 196 18.00 -24.78 4.09
CA SER A 196 17.23 -25.41 5.17
C SER A 196 15.92 -26.04 4.68
N LEU A 197 15.21 -25.37 3.78
CA LEU A 197 13.93 -25.84 3.23
C LEU A 197 14.12 -26.99 2.23
N ARG A 198 15.20 -26.99 1.45
CA ARG A 198 15.51 -28.08 0.51
C ARG A 198 15.88 -29.38 1.23
N ASN A 199 16.55 -29.30 2.37
CA ASN A 199 16.88 -30.49 3.17
C ASN A 199 15.63 -31.25 3.66
N ARG A 200 14.47 -30.59 3.76
CA ARG A 200 13.18 -31.26 4.05
C ARG A 200 12.72 -32.14 2.88
N LYS A 201 12.83 -31.67 1.64
CA LYS A 201 12.28 -32.35 0.46
C LYS A 201 13.04 -33.62 0.07
N ARG A 202 14.22 -33.86 0.63
CA ARG A 202 15.08 -35.02 0.32
C ARG A 202 14.93 -36.17 1.31
N ARG A 203 14.08 -36.03 2.32
CA ARG A 203 13.74 -37.08 3.29
C ARG A 203 12.28 -37.45 3.10
#